data_AF-A0A173RGA6-F1
#
_entry.id   AF-A0A173RGA6-F1
#
_cell.length_a   1.000
_cell.length_b   1.000
_cell.length_c   1.000
_cell.angle_alpha   90.00
_cell.angle_beta   90.00
_cell.angle_gamma   90.00
#
_symmetry.space_group_name_H-M   'P 1'
#
loop_
_entity.id
_entity.type
_entity.pdbx_description
1 polymer ?
#
loop_
_entity_poly.entity_id
_entity_poly.type
_entity_poly.pdbx_seq_one_letter_code
_entity_poly.pdbx_strand_id
1 'polypeptide(L)'
;MEKQRIPADFLIGTSSSAWQIEGCAGKKEGQESWAELFYDTNPDIWYDDVGPKKASDFYHHYKEDIKTMASFGMTGFRFTIQWARFMKDPIAGIVDYDAVEYYRDVIHEIKKNGMEPVISLEHWDIPAILFEKYNGWVGRETVYLYEQYVKAVLKEFHKEVKLWFAFTEPNIPIDNGYMDGIWYPFKHAPKEAYQAHFHKILATTKAVKAMEPYKEDGCRLGVMLHMTPIYARSGEARDVQAAYYADLFQVRIYLDPYLKGEFPQELLRKLEEHNCMFAYEQADFEDIKKYRIDMLGIDYYFPIRVKARETAYDKDVFHPEFYYEPWVMPGRKYNADR
;
A
#
# COMPACT_ATOMS: atom_id res chain seq x y z
N MET A 1 -31.50 -1.66 23.32
CA MET A 1 -30.66 -1.56 22.11
C MET A 1 -31.15 -2.59 21.12
N GLU A 2 -31.52 -2.17 19.92
CA GLU A 2 -31.82 -3.09 18.82
C GLU A 2 -30.51 -3.77 18.40
N LYS A 3 -30.51 -5.10 18.28
CA LYS A 3 -29.31 -5.83 17.85
C LYS A 3 -29.05 -5.49 16.39
N GLN A 4 -27.94 -4.81 16.11
CA GLN A 4 -27.48 -4.63 14.73
C GLN A 4 -27.08 -5.99 14.15
N ARG A 5 -27.58 -6.30 12.95
CA ARG A 5 -27.23 -7.51 12.22
C ARG A 5 -26.26 -7.15 11.10
N ILE A 6 -25.15 -7.85 11.05
CA ILE A 6 -24.24 -7.82 9.90
C ILE A 6 -24.76 -8.75 8.79
N PRO A 7 -24.50 -8.46 7.51
CA PRO A 7 -24.80 -9.39 6.41
C PRO A 7 -24.21 -10.78 6.67
N ALA A 8 -24.89 -11.83 6.22
CA ALA A 8 -24.48 -13.21 6.49
C ALA A 8 -23.17 -13.60 5.78
N ASP A 9 -22.85 -12.91 4.70
CA ASP A 9 -21.64 -13.01 3.89
C ASP A 9 -20.55 -12.00 4.28
N PHE A 10 -20.75 -11.27 5.39
CA PHE A 10 -19.75 -10.31 5.88
C PHE A 10 -18.52 -11.05 6.42
N LEU A 11 -17.35 -10.78 5.85
CA LEU A 11 -16.09 -11.34 6.33
C LEU A 11 -15.65 -10.64 7.62
N ILE A 12 -15.52 -11.41 8.69
CA ILE A 12 -14.84 -10.99 9.92
C ILE A 12 -13.47 -11.66 9.90
N GLY A 13 -12.41 -10.88 9.84
CA GLY A 13 -11.08 -11.44 9.61
C GLY A 13 -9.95 -10.67 10.27
N THR A 14 -8.76 -11.22 10.09
CA THR A 14 -7.48 -10.60 10.44
C THR A 14 -6.75 -10.19 9.17
N SER A 15 -5.78 -9.28 9.32
CA SER A 15 -4.94 -8.81 8.23
C SER A 15 -3.49 -8.77 8.67
N SER A 16 -2.58 -9.12 7.77
CA SER A 16 -1.14 -8.95 7.97
C SER A 16 -0.41 -8.76 6.63
N SER A 17 0.91 -8.59 6.67
CA SER A 17 1.77 -8.47 5.48
C SER A 17 2.98 -9.39 5.57
N ALA A 18 3.49 -9.83 4.42
CA ALA A 18 4.49 -10.87 4.34
C ALA A 18 5.77 -10.56 5.13
N TRP A 19 6.36 -9.38 4.95
CA TRP A 19 7.61 -9.04 5.65
C TRP A 19 7.43 -8.86 7.16
N GLN A 20 6.20 -8.60 7.63
CA GLN A 20 5.88 -8.46 9.07
C GLN A 20 5.60 -9.79 9.77
N ILE A 21 5.33 -10.88 9.04
CA ILE A 21 5.04 -12.19 9.65
C ILE A 21 5.94 -13.32 9.18
N GLU A 22 6.32 -13.38 7.91
CA GLU A 22 7.03 -14.54 7.33
C GLU A 22 8.53 -14.53 7.64
N GLY A 23 9.11 -13.34 7.65
CA GLY A 23 10.56 -13.15 7.67
C GLY A 23 11.25 -13.53 6.35
N CYS A 24 12.56 -13.73 6.39
CA CYS A 24 13.39 -13.97 5.20
C CYS A 24 13.58 -15.47 4.88
N ALA A 25 12.96 -16.37 5.65
CA ALA A 25 13.10 -17.82 5.45
C ALA A 25 12.65 -18.23 4.05
N GLY A 26 13.41 -19.08 3.35
CA GLY A 26 13.11 -19.52 1.98
C GLY A 26 13.45 -18.53 0.86
N LYS A 27 13.90 -17.31 1.17
CA LYS A 27 14.43 -16.39 0.16
C LYS A 27 15.81 -16.85 -0.34
N LYS A 28 16.06 -16.63 -1.62
CA LYS A 28 17.36 -16.84 -2.28
C LYS A 28 18.13 -15.52 -2.34
N GLU A 29 19.43 -15.60 -2.64
CA GLU A 29 20.26 -14.42 -2.92
C GLU A 29 19.62 -13.58 -4.05
N GLY A 30 19.49 -12.28 -3.84
CA GLY A 30 18.85 -11.35 -4.78
C GLY A 30 17.33 -11.15 -4.59
N GLN A 31 16.73 -11.79 -3.59
CA GLN A 31 15.29 -11.68 -3.25
C GLN A 31 15.01 -10.76 -2.04
N GLU A 32 15.97 -9.92 -1.68
CA GLU A 32 15.80 -8.91 -0.64
C GLU A 32 14.67 -7.95 -1.04
N SER A 33 13.81 -7.57 -0.09
CA SER A 33 12.78 -6.55 -0.31
C SER A 33 13.22 -5.20 0.26
N TRP A 34 12.40 -4.18 0.04
CA TRP A 34 12.59 -2.87 0.67
C TRP A 34 12.73 -2.93 2.19
N ALA A 35 12.00 -3.82 2.88
CA ALA A 35 12.08 -3.92 4.34
C ALA A 35 13.48 -4.38 4.80
N GLU A 36 14.07 -5.38 4.13
CA GLU A 36 15.46 -5.79 4.39
C GLU A 36 16.44 -4.66 4.06
N LEU A 37 16.29 -4.02 2.90
CA LEU A 37 17.15 -2.90 2.48
C LEU A 37 17.09 -1.73 3.47
N PHE A 38 15.90 -1.43 4.00
CA PHE A 38 15.69 -0.38 4.99
C PHE A 38 16.40 -0.70 6.31
N TYR A 39 16.24 -1.93 6.81
CA TYR A 39 16.94 -2.40 8.01
C TYR A 39 18.46 -2.41 7.83
N ASP A 40 18.96 -2.99 6.74
CA ASP A 40 20.41 -3.10 6.49
C ASP A 40 21.08 -1.72 6.31
N THR A 41 20.33 -0.71 5.83
CA THR A 41 20.83 0.65 5.66
C THR A 41 20.96 1.39 6.99
N ASN A 42 20.01 1.21 7.90
CA ASN A 42 20.01 1.91 9.18
C ASN A 42 19.26 1.09 10.25
N PRO A 43 19.92 0.14 10.93
CA PRO A 43 19.29 -0.69 11.95
C PRO A 43 18.91 0.12 13.21
N ASP A 44 19.63 1.20 13.54
CA ASP A 44 19.46 1.97 14.78
C ASP A 44 18.09 2.63 14.94
N ILE A 45 17.33 2.80 13.86
CA ILE A 45 15.95 3.33 13.89
C ILE A 45 14.90 2.26 14.21
N TRP A 46 15.29 0.98 14.20
CA TRP A 46 14.43 -0.14 14.54
C TRP A 46 14.52 -0.39 16.04
N TYR A 47 13.37 -0.48 16.69
CA TYR A 47 13.31 -0.69 18.13
C TYR A 47 14.01 -2.00 18.53
N ASP A 48 14.93 -1.92 19.48
CA ASP A 48 15.78 -3.02 19.96
C ASP A 48 16.52 -3.77 18.84
N ASP A 49 16.85 -3.09 17.73
CA ASP A 49 17.50 -3.67 16.54
C ASP A 49 16.72 -4.85 15.93
N VAL A 50 15.39 -4.90 16.13
CA VAL A 50 14.56 -6.01 15.64
C VAL A 50 14.10 -5.74 14.21
N GLY A 51 14.83 -6.31 13.25
CA GLY A 51 14.51 -6.24 11.83
C GLY A 51 13.54 -7.31 11.30
N PRO A 52 13.27 -7.30 9.99
CA PRO A 52 12.31 -8.21 9.34
C PRO A 52 12.81 -9.65 9.19
N LYS A 53 14.06 -9.96 9.56
CA LYS A 53 14.70 -11.24 9.25
C LYS A 53 13.90 -12.47 9.71
N LYS A 54 13.39 -12.42 10.94
CA LYS A 54 12.55 -13.49 11.52
C LYS A 54 11.07 -13.13 11.52
N ALA A 55 10.75 -11.86 11.79
CA ALA A 55 9.39 -11.39 11.97
C ALA A 55 8.63 -12.26 12.99
N SER A 56 7.41 -12.71 12.67
CA SER A 56 6.63 -13.62 13.52
C SER A 56 6.85 -15.11 13.19
N ASP A 57 7.81 -15.44 12.32
CA ASP A 57 8.15 -16.82 11.92
C ASP A 57 6.99 -17.61 11.26
N PHE A 58 6.05 -16.91 10.62
CA PHE A 58 4.87 -17.49 9.97
C PHE A 58 5.25 -18.45 8.84
N TYR A 59 6.41 -18.26 8.19
CA TYR A 59 6.89 -19.15 7.14
C TYR A 59 6.96 -20.62 7.61
N HIS A 60 7.33 -20.85 8.87
CA HIS A 60 7.41 -22.19 9.45
C HIS A 60 6.15 -22.60 10.20
N HIS A 61 5.32 -21.64 10.64
CA HIS A 61 4.22 -21.84 11.59
C HIS A 61 2.83 -21.47 11.04
N TYR A 62 2.70 -21.24 9.73
CA TYR A 62 1.44 -20.80 9.12
C TYR A 62 0.26 -21.72 9.44
N LYS A 63 0.48 -23.05 9.57
CA LYS A 63 -0.57 -24.01 9.88
C LYS A 63 -1.13 -23.80 11.28
N GLU A 64 -0.27 -23.61 12.27
CA GLU A 64 -0.66 -23.34 13.65
C GLU A 64 -1.34 -21.97 13.77
N ASP A 65 -0.80 -20.95 13.11
CA ASP A 65 -1.33 -19.59 13.17
C ASP A 65 -2.70 -19.49 12.49
N ILE A 66 -2.88 -20.06 11.30
CA ILE A 66 -4.16 -20.10 10.58
C ILE A 66 -5.22 -20.85 11.40
N LYS A 67 -4.86 -21.99 11.99
CA LYS A 67 -5.76 -22.75 12.86
C LYS A 67 -6.17 -21.94 14.08
N THR A 68 -5.25 -21.16 14.65
CA THR A 68 -5.53 -20.27 15.77
C THR A 68 -6.50 -19.16 15.39
N MET A 69 -6.29 -18.50 14.24
CA MET A 69 -7.23 -17.50 13.71
C MET A 69 -8.63 -18.08 13.53
N ALA A 70 -8.75 -19.26 12.92
CA ALA A 70 -10.02 -19.95 12.73
C ALA A 70 -10.70 -20.31 14.07
N SER A 71 -9.92 -20.68 15.10
CA SER A 71 -10.45 -21.00 16.43
C SER A 71 -11.13 -19.81 17.13
N PHE A 72 -10.79 -18.57 16.74
CA PHE A 72 -11.46 -17.35 17.20
C PHE A 72 -12.70 -17.00 16.38
N GLY A 73 -13.10 -17.85 15.44
CA GLY A 73 -14.28 -17.62 14.59
C GLY A 73 -14.04 -16.62 13.46
N MET A 74 -12.79 -16.37 13.08
CA MET A 74 -12.48 -15.59 11.89
C MET A 74 -12.97 -16.35 10.64
N THR A 75 -13.52 -15.61 9.68
CA THR A 75 -14.05 -16.12 8.41
C THR A 75 -13.25 -15.63 7.21
N GLY A 76 -12.26 -14.75 7.40
CA GLY A 76 -11.36 -14.30 6.36
C GLY A 76 -9.96 -14.02 6.91
N PHE A 77 -8.95 -14.20 6.06
CA PHE A 77 -7.59 -13.81 6.37
C PHE A 77 -6.99 -13.06 5.19
N ARG A 78 -6.60 -11.81 5.43
CA ARG A 78 -5.90 -10.99 4.46
C ARG A 78 -4.38 -11.08 4.68
N PHE A 79 -3.64 -11.40 3.63
CA PHE A 79 -2.18 -11.39 3.66
C PHE A 79 -1.60 -10.87 2.34
N THR A 80 -0.29 -10.69 2.28
CA THR A 80 0.41 -10.21 1.08
C THR A 80 1.22 -11.35 0.46
N ILE A 81 1.21 -11.48 -0.86
CA ILE A 81 2.25 -12.25 -1.56
C ILE A 81 3.45 -11.31 -1.73
N GLN A 82 4.59 -11.66 -1.14
CA GLN A 82 5.78 -10.82 -1.21
C GLN A 82 6.40 -10.85 -2.60
N TRP A 83 6.36 -9.71 -3.31
CA TRP A 83 6.91 -9.61 -4.67
C TRP A 83 8.37 -10.07 -4.74
N ALA A 84 9.21 -9.61 -3.81
CA ALA A 84 10.62 -10.00 -3.74
C ALA A 84 10.84 -11.53 -3.56
N ARG A 85 9.96 -12.22 -2.85
CA ARG A 85 10.01 -13.69 -2.69
C ARG A 85 9.46 -14.43 -3.91
N PHE A 86 8.36 -13.92 -4.48
CA PHE A 86 7.66 -14.59 -5.56
C PHE A 86 8.45 -14.57 -6.87
N MET A 87 9.23 -13.50 -7.09
CA MET A 87 10.10 -13.37 -8.25
C MET A 87 11.54 -13.68 -7.86
N LYS A 88 12.09 -14.77 -8.42
CA LYS A 88 13.51 -15.11 -8.28
C LYS A 88 14.40 -14.08 -8.96
N ASP A 89 13.97 -13.59 -10.12
CA ASP A 89 14.58 -12.47 -10.82
C ASP A 89 13.46 -11.57 -11.33
N PRO A 90 13.18 -10.44 -10.66
CA PRO A 90 12.10 -9.53 -11.07
C PRO A 90 12.41 -8.80 -12.38
N ILE A 91 13.67 -8.68 -12.78
CA ILE A 91 14.06 -8.00 -14.03
C ILE A 91 13.87 -8.94 -15.22
N ALA A 92 14.31 -10.19 -15.09
CA ALA A 92 14.14 -11.21 -16.11
C ALA A 92 12.72 -11.83 -16.12
N GLY A 93 11.88 -11.51 -15.12
CA GLY A 93 10.53 -12.04 -15.01
C GLY A 93 10.48 -13.52 -14.60
N ILE A 94 11.49 -14.00 -13.86
CA ILE A 94 11.60 -15.40 -13.46
C ILE A 94 10.90 -15.60 -12.12
N VAL A 95 9.85 -16.43 -12.12
CA VAL A 95 9.10 -16.83 -10.93
C VAL A 95 9.91 -17.82 -10.10
N ASP A 96 9.82 -17.70 -8.78
CA ASP A 96 10.30 -18.72 -7.85
C ASP A 96 9.19 -19.72 -7.52
N TYR A 97 9.29 -20.95 -8.05
CA TYR A 97 8.27 -21.97 -7.80
C TYR A 97 8.29 -22.52 -6.37
N ASP A 98 9.38 -22.39 -5.62
CA ASP A 98 9.35 -22.75 -4.19
C ASP A 98 8.45 -21.78 -3.42
N ALA A 99 8.46 -20.50 -3.79
CA ALA A 99 7.55 -19.49 -3.25
C ALA A 99 6.11 -19.75 -3.71
N VAL A 100 5.89 -20.18 -4.96
CA VAL A 100 4.56 -20.56 -5.45
C VAL A 100 3.95 -21.68 -4.62
N GLU A 101 4.71 -22.75 -4.35
CA GLU A 101 4.22 -23.86 -3.51
C GLU A 101 3.95 -23.40 -2.07
N TYR A 102 4.82 -22.57 -1.49
CA TYR A 102 4.59 -22.01 -0.15
C TYR A 102 3.27 -21.22 -0.07
N TYR A 103 3.03 -20.28 -0.99
CA TYR A 103 1.79 -19.50 -0.98
C TYR A 103 0.56 -20.36 -1.32
N ARG A 104 0.71 -21.37 -2.18
CA ARG A 104 -0.36 -22.34 -2.46
C ARG A 104 -0.75 -23.08 -1.19
N ASP A 105 0.22 -23.58 -0.43
CA ASP A 105 -0.02 -24.27 0.83
C ASP A 105 -0.69 -23.35 1.86
N VAL A 106 -0.27 -22.08 1.96
CA VAL A 106 -0.92 -21.08 2.82
C VAL A 106 -2.38 -20.88 2.41
N ILE A 107 -2.66 -20.65 1.12
CA ILE A 107 -4.02 -20.46 0.60
C ILE A 107 -4.89 -21.70 0.88
N HIS A 108 -4.35 -22.90 0.64
CA HIS A 108 -5.05 -24.16 0.89
C HIS A 108 -5.36 -24.35 2.38
N GLU A 109 -4.42 -24.04 3.27
CA GLU A 109 -4.64 -24.17 4.70
C GLU A 109 -5.66 -23.15 5.23
N ILE A 110 -5.68 -21.91 4.71
CA ILE A 110 -6.74 -20.91 5.01
C ILE A 110 -8.12 -21.48 4.67
N LYS A 111 -8.28 -21.98 3.44
CA LYS A 111 -9.57 -22.52 2.93
C LYS A 111 -10.00 -23.78 3.67
N LYS A 112 -9.05 -24.66 3.99
CA LYS A 112 -9.29 -25.89 4.76
C LYS A 112 -9.82 -25.59 6.17
N ASN A 113 -9.45 -24.45 6.75
CA ASN A 113 -9.96 -23.99 8.03
C ASN A 113 -11.23 -23.12 7.90
N GLY A 114 -11.87 -23.10 6.72
CA GLY A 114 -13.15 -22.44 6.49
C GLY A 114 -13.08 -20.91 6.38
N MET A 115 -11.90 -20.35 6.15
CA MET A 115 -11.70 -18.91 5.96
C MET A 115 -11.52 -18.56 4.48
N GLU A 116 -11.91 -17.34 4.11
CA GLU A 116 -11.68 -16.78 2.78
C GLU A 116 -10.30 -16.10 2.70
N PRO A 117 -9.39 -16.52 1.80
CA PRO A 117 -8.14 -15.82 1.56
C PRO A 117 -8.38 -14.51 0.81
N VAL A 118 -7.80 -13.43 1.30
CA VAL A 118 -7.79 -12.11 0.64
C VAL A 118 -6.35 -11.69 0.41
N ILE A 119 -5.96 -11.40 -0.84
CA ILE A 119 -4.54 -11.19 -1.15
C ILE A 119 -4.27 -9.74 -1.52
N SER A 120 -3.27 -9.15 -0.88
CA SER A 120 -2.57 -7.96 -1.38
C SER A 120 -1.35 -8.36 -2.19
N LEU A 121 -1.12 -7.66 -3.29
CA LEU A 121 0.00 -7.94 -4.20
C LEU A 121 1.29 -7.24 -3.78
N GLU A 122 1.19 -6.15 -3.02
CA GLU A 122 2.34 -5.42 -2.46
C GLU A 122 1.96 -4.75 -1.14
N HIS A 123 2.89 -4.82 -0.17
CA HIS A 123 2.84 -4.08 1.08
C HIS A 123 4.26 -3.71 1.49
N TRP A 124 4.78 -2.65 0.87
CA TRP A 124 6.09 -2.05 1.15
C TRP A 124 7.24 -3.06 0.97
N ASP A 125 7.13 -3.93 -0.02
CA ASP A 125 7.98 -5.11 -0.22
C ASP A 125 8.43 -5.28 -1.67
N ILE A 126 8.47 -4.16 -2.41
CA ILE A 126 9.16 -4.05 -3.69
C ILE A 126 10.57 -4.69 -3.60
N PRO A 127 11.01 -5.48 -4.61
CA PRO A 127 12.34 -6.06 -4.64
C PRO A 127 13.44 -4.99 -4.55
N ALA A 128 14.41 -5.19 -3.66
CA ALA A 128 15.48 -4.23 -3.36
C ALA A 128 16.28 -3.84 -4.62
N ILE A 129 16.51 -4.80 -5.53
CA ILE A 129 17.20 -4.57 -6.80
C ILE A 129 16.54 -3.47 -7.66
N LEU A 130 15.23 -3.23 -7.52
CA LEU A 130 14.54 -2.17 -8.26
C LEU A 130 14.85 -0.78 -7.71
N PHE A 131 15.26 -0.66 -6.44
CA PHE A 131 15.82 0.60 -5.93
C PHE A 131 17.17 0.92 -6.56
N GLU A 132 18.07 -0.06 -6.67
CA GLU A 132 19.37 0.12 -7.32
C GLU A 132 19.22 0.51 -8.80
N LYS A 133 18.38 -0.19 -9.55
CA LYS A 133 18.25 0.01 -11.01
C LYS A 133 17.38 1.20 -11.40
N TYR A 134 16.29 1.44 -10.67
CA TYR A 134 15.21 2.31 -11.11
C TYR A 134 14.77 3.33 -10.04
N ASN A 135 15.50 3.46 -8.92
CA ASN A 135 15.08 4.30 -7.79
C ASN A 135 13.66 3.92 -7.30
N GLY A 136 13.38 2.62 -7.24
CA GLY A 136 12.14 2.07 -6.71
C GLY A 136 10.95 2.43 -7.58
N TRP A 137 9.92 3.04 -6.98
CA TRP A 137 8.71 3.47 -7.70
C TRP A 137 8.89 4.76 -8.52
N VAL A 138 10.03 5.47 -8.39
CA VAL A 138 10.31 6.65 -9.21
C VAL A 138 10.53 6.27 -10.67
N GLY A 139 11.18 5.14 -10.94
CA GLY A 139 11.39 4.62 -12.30
C GLY A 139 10.12 4.00 -12.89
N ARG A 140 9.87 4.28 -14.17
CA ARG A 140 8.69 3.81 -14.89
C ARG A 140 8.76 2.30 -15.14
N GLU A 141 9.96 1.77 -15.28
CA GLU A 141 10.26 0.35 -15.49
C GLU A 141 9.63 -0.52 -14.41
N THR A 142 9.66 -0.07 -13.16
CA THR A 142 9.04 -0.74 -12.01
C THR A 142 7.55 -1.01 -12.21
N VAL A 143 6.82 -0.11 -12.90
CA VAL A 143 5.39 -0.30 -13.22
C VAL A 143 5.17 -1.52 -14.12
N TYR A 144 6.01 -1.70 -15.13
CA TYR A 144 5.89 -2.81 -16.07
C TYR A 144 6.36 -4.13 -15.46
N LEU A 145 7.41 -4.10 -14.61
CA LEU A 145 7.85 -5.28 -13.86
C LEU A 145 6.78 -5.72 -12.84
N TYR A 146 6.11 -4.76 -12.21
CA TYR A 146 4.96 -5.05 -11.35
C TYR A 146 3.82 -5.70 -12.13
N GLU A 147 3.49 -5.20 -13.33
CA GLU A 147 2.48 -5.82 -14.18
C GLU A 147 2.82 -7.29 -14.53
N GLN A 148 4.10 -7.60 -14.81
CA GLN A 148 4.55 -8.96 -15.06
C GLN A 148 4.38 -9.87 -13.84
N TYR A 149 4.78 -9.37 -12.67
CA TYR A 149 4.59 -10.05 -11.39
C TYR A 149 3.12 -10.33 -11.11
N VAL A 150 2.24 -9.33 -11.26
CA VAL A 150 0.80 -9.50 -11.07
C VAL A 150 0.24 -10.56 -12.01
N LYS A 151 0.60 -10.55 -13.30
CA LYS A 151 0.16 -11.59 -14.26
C LYS A 151 0.61 -12.98 -13.83
N ALA A 152 1.83 -13.12 -13.31
CA ALA A 152 2.34 -14.40 -12.83
C ALA A 152 1.57 -14.90 -11.60
N VAL A 153 1.33 -14.03 -10.61
CA VAL A 153 0.54 -14.36 -9.41
C VAL A 153 -0.89 -14.77 -9.79
N LEU A 154 -1.56 -13.98 -10.64
CA LEU A 154 -2.93 -14.27 -11.07
C LEU A 154 -3.02 -15.60 -11.80
N LYS A 155 -2.07 -15.89 -12.70
CA LYS A 155 -2.03 -17.17 -13.42
C LYS A 155 -2.06 -18.37 -12.45
N GLU A 156 -1.31 -18.29 -11.36
CA GLU A 156 -1.21 -19.38 -10.38
C GLU A 156 -2.43 -19.47 -9.45
N PHE A 157 -3.01 -18.33 -9.02
CA PHE A 157 -3.90 -18.32 -7.85
C PHE A 157 -5.34 -17.80 -8.09
N HIS A 158 -5.67 -17.24 -9.27
CA HIS A 158 -7.01 -16.67 -9.55
C HIS A 158 -8.18 -17.64 -9.33
N LYS A 159 -7.95 -18.95 -9.50
CA LYS A 159 -9.00 -19.97 -9.29
C LYS A 159 -9.37 -20.11 -7.82
N GLU A 160 -8.41 -19.88 -6.94
CA GLU A 160 -8.54 -20.17 -5.52
C GLU A 160 -8.86 -18.94 -4.67
N VAL A 161 -8.51 -17.75 -5.17
CA VAL A 161 -8.62 -16.47 -4.49
C VAL A 161 -9.39 -15.48 -5.36
N LYS A 162 -10.42 -14.84 -4.78
CA LYS A 162 -11.32 -13.94 -5.52
C LYS A 162 -11.16 -12.47 -5.16
N LEU A 163 -10.64 -12.18 -3.98
CA LEU A 163 -10.53 -10.82 -3.45
C LEU A 163 -9.06 -10.39 -3.44
N TRP A 164 -8.75 -9.38 -4.26
CA TRP A 164 -7.40 -8.89 -4.49
C TRP A 164 -7.27 -7.41 -4.19
N PHE A 165 -6.09 -7.01 -3.72
CA PHE A 165 -5.68 -5.62 -3.59
C PHE A 165 -4.34 -5.41 -4.27
N ALA A 166 -4.22 -4.41 -5.15
CA ALA A 166 -2.92 -4.10 -5.77
C ALA A 166 -1.90 -3.65 -4.73
N PHE A 167 -2.28 -2.70 -3.88
CA PHE A 167 -1.39 -2.14 -2.87
C PHE A 167 -2.09 -2.02 -1.53
N THR A 168 -1.24 -1.98 -0.49
CA THR A 168 -1.61 -1.55 0.85
C THR A 168 -0.97 -0.23 1.14
N GLU A 169 -1.78 0.76 1.50
CA GLU A 169 -1.35 2.09 1.93
C GLU A 169 -0.19 2.63 1.04
N PRO A 170 -0.41 2.74 -0.29
CA PRO A 170 0.68 2.93 -1.25
C PRO A 170 1.49 4.20 -1.00
N ASN A 171 0.89 5.20 -0.36
CA ASN A 171 1.48 6.49 -0.04
C ASN A 171 2.54 6.41 1.07
N ILE A 172 2.35 5.55 2.08
CA ILE A 172 3.14 5.55 3.32
C ILE A 172 4.65 5.45 3.09
N PRO A 173 5.18 4.47 2.31
CA PRO A 173 6.63 4.41 2.07
C PRO A 173 7.13 5.53 1.16
N ILE A 174 6.26 6.13 0.34
CA ILE A 174 6.62 7.26 -0.53
C ILE A 174 6.76 8.53 0.30
N ASP A 175 5.75 8.85 1.11
CA ASP A 175 5.72 10.02 1.98
C ASP A 175 6.89 9.96 2.99
N ASN A 176 7.01 8.85 3.72
CA ASN A 176 8.10 8.71 4.70
C ASN A 176 9.50 8.63 4.07
N GLY A 177 9.62 8.11 2.84
CA GLY A 177 10.90 7.83 2.19
C GLY A 177 11.44 8.96 1.30
N TYR A 178 10.57 9.61 0.54
CA TYR A 178 10.93 10.64 -0.45
C TYR A 178 10.47 12.04 -0.05
N MET A 179 9.58 12.19 0.92
CA MET A 179 9.08 13.49 1.38
C MET A 179 9.70 13.84 2.74
N ASP A 180 9.46 13.01 3.76
CA ASP A 180 9.89 13.25 5.14
C ASP A 180 11.30 12.75 5.43
N GLY A 181 11.87 11.88 4.59
CA GLY A 181 13.24 11.40 4.71
C GLY A 181 13.51 10.57 5.97
N ILE A 182 12.48 9.99 6.58
CA ILE A 182 12.59 9.19 7.82
C ILE A 182 12.66 7.69 7.57
N TRP A 183 12.23 7.23 6.40
CA TRP A 183 12.38 5.82 5.96
C TRP A 183 13.30 5.75 4.74
N TYR A 184 13.82 4.56 4.42
CA TYR A 184 14.59 4.37 3.18
C TYR A 184 13.75 4.81 1.95
N PRO A 185 14.28 5.63 1.02
CA PRO A 185 15.69 5.97 0.82
C PRO A 185 16.20 7.25 1.51
N PHE A 186 15.48 7.78 2.51
CA PHE A 186 15.87 8.94 3.33
C PHE A 186 16.08 10.23 2.53
N LYS A 187 15.15 10.54 1.61
CA LYS A 187 15.22 11.69 0.73
C LYS A 187 14.22 12.78 1.11
N HIS A 188 14.57 14.03 0.81
CA HIS A 188 13.67 15.18 0.75
C HIS A 188 13.52 15.64 -0.71
N ALA A 189 12.83 14.82 -1.50
CA ALA A 189 12.71 14.94 -2.95
C ALA A 189 11.23 14.90 -3.39
N PRO A 190 10.45 15.98 -3.19
CA PRO A 190 9.01 15.97 -3.45
C PRO A 190 8.66 15.66 -4.91
N LYS A 191 9.47 16.10 -5.88
CA LYS A 191 9.25 15.75 -7.29
C LYS A 191 9.39 14.24 -7.56
N GLU A 192 10.35 13.58 -6.92
CA GLU A 192 10.48 12.11 -6.97
C GLU A 192 9.30 11.44 -6.27
N ALA A 193 8.85 11.97 -5.13
CA ALA A 193 7.69 11.46 -4.40
C ALA A 193 6.42 11.46 -5.27
N TYR A 194 6.09 12.59 -5.92
CA TYR A 194 4.91 12.65 -6.80
C TYR A 194 5.04 11.82 -8.07
N GLN A 195 6.26 11.63 -8.60
CA GLN A 195 6.50 10.64 -9.66
C GLN A 195 6.16 9.23 -9.18
N ALA A 196 6.62 8.85 -7.98
CA ALA A 196 6.35 7.54 -7.39
C ALA A 196 4.85 7.34 -7.08
N HIS A 197 4.14 8.37 -6.59
CA HIS A 197 2.69 8.31 -6.41
C HIS A 197 1.98 8.03 -7.73
N PHE A 198 2.31 8.78 -8.79
CA PHE A 198 1.75 8.57 -10.12
C PHE A 198 2.01 7.15 -10.64
N HIS A 199 3.23 6.65 -10.49
CA HIS A 199 3.58 5.29 -10.91
C HIS A 199 2.86 4.20 -10.12
N LYS A 200 2.65 4.34 -8.80
CA LYS A 200 1.82 3.39 -8.04
C LYS A 200 0.35 3.41 -8.47
N ILE A 201 -0.18 4.58 -8.81
CA ILE A 201 -1.53 4.71 -9.37
C ILE A 201 -1.60 3.99 -10.72
N LEU A 202 -0.65 4.25 -11.62
CA LEU A 202 -0.56 3.57 -12.91
C LEU A 202 -0.38 2.05 -12.75
N ALA A 203 0.45 1.60 -11.82
CA ALA A 203 0.66 0.18 -11.53
C ALA A 203 -0.62 -0.51 -11.06
N THR A 204 -1.43 0.17 -10.26
CA THR A 204 -2.77 -0.32 -9.87
C THR A 204 -3.66 -0.47 -11.10
N THR A 205 -3.69 0.53 -11.98
CA THR A 205 -4.41 0.50 -13.25
C THR A 205 -3.96 -0.68 -14.13
N LYS A 206 -2.64 -0.96 -14.22
CA LYS A 206 -2.12 -2.13 -14.94
C LYS A 206 -2.53 -3.44 -14.27
N ALA A 207 -2.60 -3.51 -12.94
CA ALA A 207 -3.08 -4.68 -12.23
C ALA A 207 -4.58 -4.94 -12.48
N VAL A 208 -5.42 -3.90 -12.48
CA VAL A 208 -6.83 -4.01 -12.89
C VAL A 208 -6.93 -4.56 -14.32
N LYS A 209 -6.16 -3.98 -15.25
CA LYS A 209 -6.11 -4.44 -16.65
C LYS A 209 -5.67 -5.90 -16.77
N ALA A 210 -4.68 -6.33 -15.98
CA ALA A 210 -4.21 -7.72 -15.95
C ALA A 210 -5.26 -8.69 -15.38
N MET A 211 -6.20 -8.20 -14.57
CA MET A 211 -7.27 -9.00 -13.99
C MET A 211 -8.48 -9.23 -14.91
N GLU A 212 -8.66 -8.40 -15.96
CA GLU A 212 -9.82 -8.48 -16.84
C GLU A 212 -10.15 -9.90 -17.33
N PRO A 213 -9.19 -10.75 -17.75
CA PRO A 213 -9.48 -12.13 -18.18
C PRO A 213 -10.05 -13.03 -17.08
N TYR A 214 -9.91 -12.66 -15.80
CA TYR A 214 -10.29 -13.47 -14.64
C TYR A 214 -11.54 -12.93 -13.92
N LYS A 215 -12.13 -11.83 -14.39
CA LYS A 215 -13.35 -11.25 -13.80
C LYS A 215 -14.56 -12.18 -13.91
N GLU A 216 -14.66 -12.93 -15.00
CA GLU A 216 -15.72 -13.94 -15.17
C GLU A 216 -15.60 -15.09 -14.16
N ASP A 217 -14.40 -15.34 -13.62
CA ASP A 217 -14.17 -16.28 -12.51
C ASP A 217 -14.51 -15.69 -11.13
N GLY A 218 -15.08 -14.48 -11.09
CA GLY A 218 -15.45 -13.77 -9.87
C GLY A 218 -14.32 -12.98 -9.20
N CYS A 219 -13.16 -12.84 -9.86
CA CYS A 219 -12.06 -12.05 -9.30
C CYS A 219 -12.40 -10.56 -9.29
N ARG A 220 -12.07 -9.89 -8.20
CA ARG A 220 -12.22 -8.45 -8.02
C ARG A 220 -10.91 -7.86 -7.52
N LEU A 221 -10.49 -6.72 -8.07
CA LEU A 221 -9.28 -6.02 -7.63
C LEU A 221 -9.60 -4.65 -7.06
N GLY A 222 -9.04 -4.39 -5.88
CA GLY A 222 -9.10 -3.12 -5.19
C GLY A 222 -7.74 -2.53 -4.88
N VAL A 223 -7.76 -1.53 -4.01
CA VAL A 223 -6.61 -1.02 -3.28
C VAL A 223 -7.02 -0.79 -1.81
N MET A 224 -6.11 -1.03 -0.86
CA MET A 224 -6.31 -0.64 0.53
C MET A 224 -5.70 0.75 0.72
N LEU A 225 -6.51 1.75 1.02
CA LEU A 225 -6.07 3.12 1.27
C LEU A 225 -6.16 3.44 2.75
N HIS A 226 -5.12 4.11 3.27
CA HIS A 226 -5.20 4.81 4.53
C HIS A 226 -6.12 6.03 4.35
N MET A 227 -7.42 5.81 4.56
CA MET A 227 -8.45 6.82 4.34
C MET A 227 -9.03 7.22 5.69
N THR A 228 -8.41 8.23 6.28
CA THR A 228 -8.83 8.78 7.57
C THR A 228 -9.58 10.10 7.38
N PRO A 229 -10.65 10.36 8.16
CA PRO A 229 -11.29 11.66 8.17
C PRO A 229 -10.30 12.78 8.53
N ILE A 230 -10.32 13.84 7.72
CA ILE A 230 -9.53 15.05 7.94
C ILE A 230 -10.44 16.12 8.51
N TYR A 231 -10.20 16.49 9.76
CA TYR A 231 -10.98 17.50 10.46
C TYR A 231 -10.23 18.83 10.56
N ALA A 232 -10.89 19.90 10.12
CA ALA A 232 -10.46 21.26 10.42
C ALA A 232 -10.55 21.53 11.93
N ARG A 233 -9.62 22.34 12.47
CA ARG A 233 -9.65 22.82 13.86
C ARG A 233 -10.94 23.56 14.18
N SER A 234 -11.47 24.33 13.24
CA SER A 234 -12.68 25.14 13.40
C SER A 234 -13.43 25.31 12.08
N GLY A 235 -14.61 25.92 12.12
CA GLY A 235 -15.39 26.29 10.93
C GLY A 235 -14.90 27.57 10.23
N GLU A 236 -13.83 28.20 10.70
CA GLU A 236 -13.23 29.37 10.06
C GLU A 236 -12.74 29.01 8.64
N ALA A 237 -12.97 29.90 7.68
CA ALA A 237 -12.67 29.63 6.27
C ALA A 237 -11.23 29.18 6.02
N ARG A 238 -10.27 29.75 6.77
CA ARG A 238 -8.84 29.36 6.69
C ARG A 238 -8.56 27.93 7.16
N ASP A 239 -9.24 27.47 8.22
CA ASP A 239 -9.05 26.12 8.76
C ASP A 239 -9.76 25.09 7.86
N VAL A 240 -10.91 25.45 7.28
CA VAL A 240 -11.60 24.64 6.27
C VAL A 240 -10.74 24.49 5.01
N GLN A 241 -10.10 25.57 4.55
CA GLN A 241 -9.18 25.52 3.41
C GLN A 241 -7.95 24.64 3.70
N ALA A 242 -7.40 24.70 4.92
CA ALA A 242 -6.32 23.82 5.34
C ALA A 242 -6.72 22.34 5.27
N ALA A 243 -7.91 21.99 5.78
CA ALA A 243 -8.46 20.64 5.68
C ALA A 243 -8.68 20.19 4.23
N TYR A 244 -9.15 21.08 3.36
CA TYR A 244 -9.30 20.80 1.93
C TYR A 244 -7.97 20.40 1.28
N TYR A 245 -6.87 21.10 1.58
CA TYR A 245 -5.57 20.77 1.00
C TYR A 245 -4.97 19.51 1.60
N ALA A 246 -5.12 19.26 2.90
CA ALA A 246 -4.72 17.99 3.49
C ALA A 246 -5.44 16.81 2.82
N ASP A 247 -6.75 16.92 2.61
CA ASP A 247 -7.55 15.91 1.90
C ASP A 247 -7.16 15.74 0.43
N LEU A 248 -6.87 16.84 -0.26
CA LEU A 248 -6.43 16.84 -1.65
C LEU A 248 -5.14 16.02 -1.84
N PHE A 249 -4.14 16.26 -0.99
CA PHE A 249 -2.81 15.66 -1.11
C PHE A 249 -2.70 14.27 -0.49
N GLN A 250 -3.49 13.94 0.54
CA GLN A 250 -3.36 12.65 1.23
C GLN A 250 -4.37 11.60 0.75
N VAL A 251 -5.61 12.01 0.45
CA VAL A 251 -6.70 11.08 0.15
C VAL A 251 -7.05 11.11 -1.34
N ARG A 252 -7.41 12.28 -1.86
CA ARG A 252 -7.93 12.40 -3.23
C ARG A 252 -6.89 12.19 -4.32
N ILE A 253 -5.60 12.29 -4.02
CA ILE A 253 -4.54 11.89 -4.96
C ILE A 253 -4.69 10.44 -5.43
N TYR A 254 -5.16 9.53 -4.55
CA TYR A 254 -5.41 8.13 -4.89
C TYR A 254 -6.89 7.86 -5.17
N LEU A 255 -7.78 8.37 -4.31
CA LEU A 255 -9.20 8.05 -4.35
C LEU A 255 -9.86 8.44 -5.68
N ASP A 256 -9.55 9.64 -6.19
CA ASP A 256 -10.19 10.15 -7.40
C ASP A 256 -9.72 9.39 -8.65
N PRO A 257 -8.42 9.15 -8.89
CA PRO A 257 -7.98 8.30 -10.00
C PRO A 257 -8.61 6.89 -9.98
N TYR A 258 -8.72 6.27 -8.80
CA TYR A 258 -9.26 4.91 -8.74
C TYR A 258 -10.77 4.82 -8.91
N LEU A 259 -11.54 5.78 -8.40
CA LEU A 259 -13.01 5.74 -8.46
C LEU A 259 -13.58 6.52 -9.65
N LYS A 260 -13.00 7.68 -9.96
CA LYS A 260 -13.46 8.58 -11.03
C LYS A 260 -12.67 8.43 -12.32
N GLY A 261 -11.47 7.85 -12.26
CA GLY A 261 -10.61 7.70 -13.44
C GLY A 261 -9.90 9.00 -13.84
N GLU A 262 -9.82 9.98 -12.93
CA GLU A 262 -9.21 11.28 -13.18
C GLU A 262 -8.55 11.84 -11.91
N PHE A 263 -7.46 12.59 -12.10
CA PHE A 263 -6.83 13.33 -11.02
C PHE A 263 -7.61 14.60 -10.68
N PRO A 264 -7.63 15.04 -9.41
CA PRO A 264 -8.15 16.35 -9.05
C PRO A 264 -7.39 17.46 -9.80
N GLN A 265 -8.09 18.31 -10.54
CA GLN A 265 -7.45 19.39 -11.32
C GLN A 265 -6.66 20.37 -10.45
N GLU A 266 -7.17 20.65 -9.25
CA GLU A 266 -6.47 21.48 -8.26
C GLU A 266 -5.16 20.84 -7.80
N LEU A 267 -5.10 19.50 -7.68
CA LEU A 267 -3.86 18.81 -7.33
C LEU A 267 -2.82 19.03 -8.44
N LEU A 268 -3.17 18.78 -9.70
CA LEU A 268 -2.28 18.96 -10.84
C LEU A 268 -1.72 20.39 -10.90
N ARG A 269 -2.60 21.39 -10.78
CA ARG A 269 -2.20 22.81 -10.73
C ARG A 269 -1.21 23.10 -9.60
N LYS A 270 -1.45 22.56 -8.39
CA LYS A 270 -0.53 22.75 -7.27
C LYS A 270 0.81 22.05 -7.48
N LEU A 271 0.82 20.89 -8.11
CA LEU A 271 2.07 20.22 -8.47
C LEU A 271 2.87 21.03 -9.50
N GLU A 272 2.23 21.64 -10.49
CA GLU A 272 2.89 22.55 -11.43
C GLU A 272 3.47 23.78 -10.72
N GLU A 273 2.68 24.46 -9.87
CA GLU A 273 3.12 25.64 -9.10
C GLU A 273 4.34 25.37 -8.24
N HIS A 274 4.43 24.16 -7.67
CA HIS A 274 5.53 23.74 -6.79
C HIS A 274 6.63 22.97 -7.54
N ASN A 275 6.64 22.97 -8.88
CA ASN A 275 7.62 22.25 -9.72
C ASN A 275 7.73 20.74 -9.41
N CYS A 276 6.63 20.15 -8.96
CA CYS A 276 6.50 18.75 -8.54
C CYS A 276 5.60 17.92 -9.47
N MET A 277 5.22 18.46 -10.63
CA MET A 277 4.45 17.73 -11.63
C MET A 277 5.23 16.50 -12.10
N PHE A 278 4.58 15.33 -12.04
CA PHE A 278 5.12 14.07 -12.53
C PHE A 278 5.12 14.02 -14.06
N ALA A 279 6.04 13.26 -14.63
CA ALA A 279 6.05 12.93 -16.04
C ALA A 279 5.03 11.81 -16.33
N TYR A 280 4.23 11.99 -17.39
CA TYR A 280 3.22 11.05 -17.83
C TYR A 280 3.13 11.02 -19.36
N GLU A 281 2.56 9.95 -19.90
CA GLU A 281 2.14 9.84 -21.30
C GLU A 281 0.61 9.96 -21.39
N GLN A 282 0.08 10.47 -22.50
CA GLN A 282 -1.38 10.62 -22.66
C GLN A 282 -2.13 9.29 -22.49
N ALA A 283 -1.52 8.19 -22.95
CA ALA A 283 -2.06 6.84 -22.81
C ALA A 283 -2.18 6.39 -21.34
N ASP A 284 -1.40 6.95 -20.42
CA ASP A 284 -1.51 6.62 -18.98
C ASP A 284 -2.83 7.11 -18.42
N PHE A 285 -3.22 8.35 -18.75
CA PHE A 285 -4.49 8.93 -18.31
C PHE A 285 -5.68 8.21 -18.94
N GLU A 286 -5.55 7.78 -20.20
CA GLU A 286 -6.56 6.94 -20.86
C GLU A 286 -6.72 5.59 -20.17
N ASP A 287 -5.62 4.93 -19.81
CA ASP A 287 -5.64 3.67 -19.07
C ASP A 287 -6.26 3.88 -17.67
N ILE A 288 -5.88 4.93 -16.92
CA ILE A 288 -6.42 5.25 -15.58
C ILE A 288 -7.94 5.47 -15.66
N LYS A 289 -8.40 6.17 -16.69
CA LYS A 289 -9.84 6.39 -16.91
C LYS A 289 -10.59 5.10 -17.19
N LYS A 290 -9.96 4.18 -17.92
CA LYS A 290 -10.58 2.93 -18.38
C LYS A 290 -10.59 1.83 -17.31
N TYR A 291 -9.47 1.62 -16.62
CA TYR A 291 -9.27 0.49 -15.72
C TYR A 291 -9.33 0.92 -14.26
N ARG A 292 -10.55 0.92 -13.71
CA ARG A 292 -10.86 1.33 -12.33
C ARG A 292 -11.05 0.13 -11.40
N ILE A 293 -10.85 0.35 -10.11
CA ILE A 293 -10.97 -0.68 -9.07
C ILE A 293 -12.41 -1.18 -8.91
N ASP A 294 -12.58 -2.45 -8.56
CA ASP A 294 -13.88 -3.07 -8.27
C ASP A 294 -14.25 -2.99 -6.77
N MET A 295 -13.26 -2.71 -5.92
CA MET A 295 -13.37 -2.69 -4.46
C MET A 295 -12.48 -1.61 -3.86
N LEU A 296 -12.96 -0.94 -2.83
CA LEU A 296 -12.15 -0.02 -2.02
C LEU A 296 -11.95 -0.62 -0.64
N GLY A 297 -10.69 -0.80 -0.25
CA GLY A 297 -10.29 -1.11 1.11
C GLY A 297 -9.97 0.16 1.88
N ILE A 298 -10.37 0.21 3.15
CA ILE A 298 -10.20 1.38 4.01
C ILE A 298 -9.45 0.95 5.26
N ASP A 299 -8.23 1.46 5.40
CA ASP A 299 -7.46 1.39 6.64
C ASP A 299 -7.73 2.65 7.46
N TYR A 300 -8.19 2.46 8.70
CA TYR A 300 -8.53 3.54 9.63
C TYR A 300 -8.01 3.22 11.02
N TYR A 301 -7.12 4.07 11.54
CA TYR A 301 -6.55 3.95 12.87
C TYR A 301 -6.87 5.16 13.76
N PHE A 302 -6.61 6.37 13.25
CA PHE A 302 -6.84 7.62 13.97
C PHE A 302 -7.20 8.75 13.00
N PRO A 303 -7.99 9.76 13.44
CA PRO A 303 -8.34 10.90 12.60
C PRO A 303 -7.15 11.84 12.38
N ILE A 304 -7.07 12.44 11.20
CA ILE A 304 -6.16 13.56 10.95
C ILE A 304 -6.89 14.85 11.27
N ARG A 305 -6.16 15.77 11.90
CA ARG A 305 -6.69 17.07 12.29
C ARG A 305 -5.70 18.15 11.89
N VAL A 306 -6.20 19.18 11.24
CA VAL A 306 -5.35 20.26 10.71
C VAL A 306 -5.95 21.64 10.98
N LYS A 307 -5.11 22.65 10.92
CA LYS A 307 -5.48 24.07 11.00
C LYS A 307 -4.78 24.86 9.90
N ALA A 308 -5.25 26.07 9.65
CA ALA A 308 -4.49 27.03 8.85
C ALA A 308 -3.10 27.23 9.43
N ARG A 309 -2.10 27.44 8.56
CA ARG A 309 -0.77 27.82 9.01
C ARG A 309 -0.83 29.11 9.83
N GLU A 310 -0.15 29.08 10.96
CA GLU A 310 0.07 30.20 11.86
C GLU A 310 1.56 30.52 11.97
N THR A 311 2.43 29.62 11.52
CA THR A 311 3.86 29.82 11.39
C THR A 311 4.29 29.90 9.92
N ALA A 312 5.41 30.60 9.68
CA ALA A 312 6.05 30.60 8.38
C ALA A 312 6.44 29.17 7.98
N TYR A 313 6.36 28.87 6.69
CA TYR A 313 6.86 27.62 6.14
C TYR A 313 8.39 27.58 6.21
N ASP A 314 8.93 26.52 6.79
CA ASP A 314 10.33 26.41 7.22
C ASP A 314 11.09 25.26 6.56
N LYS A 315 10.47 24.51 5.64
CA LYS A 315 11.14 23.48 4.85
C LYS A 315 11.70 24.10 3.56
N ASP A 316 12.88 23.63 3.13
CA ASP A 316 13.57 24.14 1.93
C ASP A 316 12.94 23.65 0.61
N VAL A 317 12.19 22.54 0.66
CA VAL A 317 11.51 21.92 -0.48
C VAL A 317 10.00 21.90 -0.26
N PHE A 318 9.21 21.70 -1.32
CA PHE A 318 7.76 21.59 -1.20
C PHE A 318 7.33 20.40 -0.34
N HIS A 319 6.31 20.64 0.48
CA HIS A 319 5.61 19.67 1.32
C HIS A 319 4.13 20.06 1.37
N PRO A 320 3.16 19.12 1.39
CA PRO A 320 1.75 19.45 1.52
C PRO A 320 1.39 20.36 2.70
N GLU A 321 2.13 20.24 3.81
CA GLU A 321 2.04 21.13 5.00
C GLU A 321 2.34 22.61 4.68
N PHE A 322 2.80 22.95 3.49
CA PHE A 322 2.79 24.33 3.00
C PHE A 322 1.40 24.97 3.14
N TYR A 323 0.32 24.18 3.00
CA TYR A 323 -1.06 24.66 3.07
C TYR A 323 -1.72 24.54 4.45
N TYR A 324 -1.15 23.75 5.37
CA TYR A 324 -1.79 23.42 6.64
C TYR A 324 -0.77 23.04 7.72
N GLU A 325 -1.16 23.17 8.98
CA GLU A 325 -0.41 22.63 10.12
C GLU A 325 -1.20 21.50 10.78
N PRO A 326 -0.52 20.43 11.26
CA PRO A 326 -1.15 19.46 12.15
C PRO A 326 -1.76 20.16 13.38
N TRP A 327 -2.96 19.75 13.76
CA TRP A 327 -3.65 20.27 14.93
C TRP A 327 -3.81 19.22 16.02
N VAL A 328 -3.13 19.47 17.13
CA VAL A 328 -3.30 18.70 18.37
C VAL A 328 -4.54 19.22 19.09
N MET A 329 -5.68 18.52 18.91
CA MET A 329 -6.93 18.86 19.59
C MET A 329 -6.78 18.81 21.12
N PRO A 330 -7.03 19.92 21.85
CA PRO A 330 -7.04 19.91 23.30
C PRO A 330 -8.06 18.92 23.85
N GLY A 331 -7.69 18.17 24.90
CA GLY A 331 -8.57 17.17 25.52
C GLY A 331 -8.82 15.91 24.69
N ARG A 332 -8.11 15.72 23.57
CA ARG A 332 -8.16 14.45 22.80
C ARG A 332 -7.75 13.27 23.67
N LYS A 333 -8.46 12.15 23.53
CA LYS A 333 -8.08 10.87 24.13
C LYS A 333 -7.39 10.04 23.06
N TYR A 334 -6.21 9.53 23.35
CA TYR A 334 -5.59 8.43 22.60
C TYR A 334 -5.87 7.13 23.32
N ASN A 335 -5.94 6.05 22.56
CA ASN A 335 -5.66 4.75 23.15
C ASN A 335 -4.23 4.82 23.67
N ALA A 336 -4.02 4.53 24.95
CA ALA A 336 -2.66 4.41 25.44
C ALA A 336 -2.02 3.23 24.70
N ASP A 337 -0.96 3.48 23.93
CA ASP A 337 -0.06 2.42 23.51
C ASP A 337 0.45 1.75 24.79
N ARG A 338 0.18 0.46 24.94
CA ARG A 338 0.59 -0.32 26.11
C ARG A 338 1.97 -0.89 25.89
#